data_AF-A0A1C6ULC8-F1
#
_entry.id   AF-A0A1C6ULC8-F1
#
_cell.length_a   1.000
_cell.length_b   1.000
_cell.length_c   1.000
_cell.angle_alpha   90.00
_cell.angle_beta   90.00
_cell.angle_gamma   90.00
#
_symmetry.space_group_name_H-M   'P 1'
#
loop_
_entity.id
_entity.type
_entity.pdbx_description
1 polymer ?
#
loop_
_entity_poly.entity_id
_entity_poly.type
_entity_poly.pdbx_seq_one_letter_code
_entity_poly.pdbx_strand_id
1 'polypeptide(L)'
;MEPAGAPGSAPADGAAETGELPAPPPAVDARKSERSPKDMALSLLILLVPIALLLAFYRGFLGGDQPITVDPAPALESARAANAFPVSEPRELGDEWQTVTANFQTVEGGATLRLGYVTPEGRGAQLVQSNVPPEQLLPAELTAEAQPQGQTDLDGRTWQRYTARANEQALVLLEPNRTVIVVGDARDNELRHLAGSIG
;
A
#
# COMPACT_ATOMS: atom_id res chain seq x y z
N MET A 1 -3.39 -68.55 -1.85
CA MET A 1 -4.04 -69.76 -2.39
C MET A 1 -5.30 -69.96 -1.57
N GLU A 2 -6.48 -69.79 -2.17
CA GLU A 2 -7.79 -70.23 -1.62
C GLU A 2 -7.72 -71.73 -1.21
N PRO A 3 -8.65 -72.33 -0.45
CA PRO A 3 -9.97 -71.85 0.00
C PRO A 3 -10.41 -72.31 1.43
N ALA A 4 -11.65 -71.94 1.78
CA ALA A 4 -12.67 -72.71 2.51
C ALA A 4 -12.32 -73.49 3.80
N GLY A 5 -13.03 -73.14 4.87
CA GLY A 5 -13.24 -73.98 6.04
C GLY A 5 -14.55 -73.60 6.74
N ALA A 6 -15.65 -74.27 6.38
CA ALA A 6 -16.74 -74.54 7.32
C ALA A 6 -16.31 -75.74 8.20
N PRO A 7 -16.84 -75.95 9.41
CA PRO A 7 -18.21 -76.45 9.51
C PRO A 7 -19.00 -75.96 10.74
N GLY A 8 -20.32 -76.07 10.64
CA GLY A 8 -21.21 -75.94 11.79
C GLY A 8 -21.23 -77.20 12.67
N SER A 9 -21.80 -77.03 13.86
CA SER A 9 -22.46 -78.08 14.63
C SER A 9 -23.69 -77.48 15.31
N ALA A 10 -24.81 -78.16 15.11
CA ALA A 10 -26.15 -77.86 15.60
C ALA A 10 -26.41 -78.53 16.98
N PRO A 11 -27.65 -78.68 17.48
CA PRO A 11 -28.36 -77.71 18.31
C PRO A 11 -29.00 -78.38 19.56
N ALA A 12 -30.09 -77.78 20.07
CA ALA A 12 -31.05 -78.22 21.11
C ALA A 12 -30.67 -77.76 22.54
N ASP A 13 -31.56 -77.27 23.39
CA ASP A 13 -33.03 -77.35 23.40
C ASP A 13 -33.61 -76.16 24.20
N GLY A 14 -34.89 -75.86 23.97
CA GLY A 14 -35.53 -74.65 24.46
C GLY A 14 -35.94 -74.64 25.94
N ALA A 15 -36.15 -73.42 26.45
CA ALA A 15 -37.36 -72.94 27.13
C ALA A 15 -37.01 -71.87 28.19
N ALA A 16 -37.38 -70.60 27.92
CA ALA A 16 -38.17 -69.74 28.80
C ALA A 16 -38.09 -68.27 28.32
N GLU A 17 -39.26 -67.66 28.11
CA GLU A 17 -39.63 -66.24 28.35
C GLU A 17 -38.67 -65.15 27.80
N THR A 18 -39.06 -64.22 26.93
CA THR A 18 -40.17 -63.26 27.01
C THR A 18 -40.31 -62.60 25.61
N GLY A 19 -41.54 -62.37 25.14
CA GLY A 19 -41.81 -61.79 23.81
C GLY A 19 -41.39 -60.32 23.69
N GLU A 20 -40.54 -60.09 22.69
CA GLU A 20 -39.97 -58.85 22.16
C GLU A 20 -41.02 -57.82 21.67
N LEU A 21 -40.81 -56.54 21.99
CA LEU A 21 -41.30 -55.40 21.20
C LEU A 21 -40.08 -54.57 20.76
N PRO A 22 -39.95 -54.22 19.46
CA PRO A 22 -38.69 -53.76 18.88
C PRO A 22 -38.27 -52.36 19.35
N ALA A 23 -36.97 -52.18 19.55
CA ALA A 23 -36.34 -50.90 19.88
C ALA A 23 -36.51 -49.85 18.76
N PRO A 24 -36.76 -48.57 19.09
CA PRO A 24 -36.82 -47.49 18.10
C PRO A 24 -35.42 -47.14 17.57
N PRO A 25 -35.29 -46.66 16.31
CA PRO A 25 -34.00 -46.26 15.75
C PRO A 25 -33.43 -45.02 16.45
N PRO A 26 -32.09 -44.83 16.46
CA PRO A 26 -31.48 -43.67 17.07
C PRO A 26 -31.93 -42.39 16.35
N ALA A 27 -32.44 -41.43 17.13
CA ALA A 27 -32.74 -40.11 16.64
C ALA A 27 -31.45 -39.43 16.14
N VAL A 28 -31.44 -39.04 14.87
CA VAL A 28 -30.46 -38.08 14.36
C VAL A 28 -30.72 -36.76 15.06
N ASP A 29 -29.82 -36.38 15.98
CA ASP A 29 -29.74 -35.05 16.57
C ASP A 29 -29.43 -34.03 15.46
N ALA A 30 -30.48 -33.59 14.77
CA ALA A 30 -30.44 -32.40 13.93
C ALA A 30 -30.37 -31.19 14.87
N ARG A 31 -29.19 -30.94 15.44
CA ARG A 31 -28.87 -29.64 16.07
C ARG A 31 -28.81 -28.61 14.96
N LYS A 32 -30.00 -28.12 14.64
CA LYS A 32 -30.23 -26.95 13.81
C LYS A 32 -29.42 -25.82 14.42
N SER A 33 -28.37 -25.45 13.69
CA SER A 33 -27.47 -24.36 14.01
C SER A 33 -28.24 -23.05 13.95
N GLU A 34 -28.95 -22.73 15.03
CA GLU A 34 -29.33 -21.36 15.33
C GLU A 34 -28.07 -20.70 15.90
N ARG A 35 -27.15 -20.30 15.02
CA ARG A 35 -26.11 -19.35 15.40
C ARG A 35 -26.84 -18.13 15.95
N SER A 36 -26.88 -18.03 17.27
CA SER A 36 -27.50 -16.89 17.94
C SER A 36 -26.77 -15.65 17.44
N PRO A 37 -27.47 -14.53 17.12
CA PRO A 37 -26.82 -13.27 16.76
C PRO A 37 -25.75 -12.85 17.78
N LYS A 38 -25.90 -13.29 19.04
CA LYS A 38 -24.92 -13.16 20.12
C LYS A 38 -23.63 -13.93 19.85
N ASP A 39 -23.69 -15.14 19.30
CA ASP A 39 -22.51 -15.95 18.96
C ASP A 39 -21.81 -15.43 17.70
N MET A 40 -22.56 -14.86 16.76
CA MET A 40 -21.99 -14.13 15.63
C MET A 40 -21.30 -12.84 16.07
N ALA A 41 -21.93 -12.07 16.95
CA ALA A 41 -21.33 -10.87 17.53
C ALA A 41 -20.11 -11.20 18.39
N LEU A 42 -20.14 -12.30 19.15
CA LEU A 42 -19.02 -12.76 19.96
C LEU A 42 -17.85 -13.19 19.06
N SER A 43 -18.14 -13.94 17.99
CA SER A 43 -17.13 -14.33 17.00
C SER A 43 -16.52 -13.12 16.29
N LEU A 44 -17.34 -12.12 15.94
CA LEU A 44 -16.89 -10.88 15.34
C LEU A 44 -16.04 -10.07 16.31
N LEU A 45 -16.44 -9.96 17.58
CA LEU A 45 -15.68 -9.26 18.60
C LEU A 45 -14.32 -9.93 18.84
N ILE A 46 -14.28 -11.26 18.89
CA ILE A 46 -13.03 -12.03 19.03
C ILE A 46 -12.07 -11.82 17.86
N LEU A 47 -12.58 -11.51 16.67
CA LEU A 47 -11.77 -11.14 15.51
C LEU A 47 -11.36 -9.67 15.54
N LEU A 48 -12.28 -8.76 15.89
CA LEU A 48 -12.03 -7.32 15.85
C LEU A 48 -11.13 -6.85 16.99
N VAL A 49 -11.19 -7.45 18.17
CA VAL A 49 -10.34 -7.09 19.32
C VAL A 49 -8.85 -7.24 18.99
N PRO A 50 -8.34 -8.39 18.48
CA PRO A 50 -6.94 -8.49 18.10
C PRO A 50 -6.56 -7.54 16.96
N ILE A 51 -7.44 -7.31 15.98
CA ILE A 51 -7.19 -6.31 14.92
C ILE A 51 -7.08 -4.90 15.52
N ALA A 52 -8.01 -4.50 16.39
CA ALA A 52 -8.01 -3.20 17.05
C ALA A 52 -6.80 -3.01 17.97
N LEU A 53 -6.37 -4.07 18.68
CA LEU A 53 -5.16 -4.07 19.49
C LEU A 53 -3.91 -3.94 18.62
N LEU A 54 -3.86 -4.62 17.47
CA LEU A 54 -2.76 -4.54 16.52
C LEU A 54 -2.69 -3.15 15.88
N LEU A 55 -3.83 -2.55 15.53
CA LEU A 55 -3.93 -1.16 15.06
C LEU A 55 -3.54 -0.16 16.15
N ALA A 56 -3.99 -0.35 17.39
CA ALA A 56 -3.63 0.52 18.51
C ALA A 56 -2.14 0.41 18.87
N PHE A 57 -1.56 -0.79 18.80
CA PHE A 57 -0.14 -1.03 18.99
C PHE A 57 0.69 -0.44 17.84
N TYR A 58 0.22 -0.60 16.59
CA TYR A 58 0.83 0.03 15.43
C TYR A 58 0.81 1.56 15.55
N ARG A 59 -0.34 2.13 15.91
CA ARG A 59 -0.52 3.58 16.07
C ARG A 59 0.22 4.16 17.28
N GLY A 60 0.24 3.45 18.41
CA GLY A 60 0.75 3.95 19.68
C GLY A 60 2.21 3.59 20.01
N PHE A 61 2.73 2.48 19.47
CA PHE A 61 4.07 1.97 19.80
C PHE A 61 5.03 1.98 18.60
N LEU A 62 4.51 1.79 17.38
CA LEU A 62 5.29 1.85 16.14
C LEU A 62 5.16 3.21 15.43
N GLY A 63 4.37 4.14 15.98
CA GLY A 63 4.15 5.45 15.36
C GLY A 63 3.47 5.36 14.00
N GLY A 64 2.64 4.35 13.75
CA GLY A 64 2.09 4.01 12.44
C GLY A 64 1.19 5.06 11.75
N ASP A 65 0.89 6.16 12.45
CA ASP A 65 0.20 7.35 11.89
C ASP A 65 1.14 8.56 11.72
N GLN A 66 2.38 8.45 12.19
CA GLN A 66 3.41 9.44 11.98
C GLN A 66 4.24 8.99 10.77
N PRO A 67 4.31 9.80 9.70
CA PRO A 67 5.21 9.51 8.60
C PRO A 67 6.62 9.32 9.16
N ILE A 68 7.22 8.14 8.93
CA ILE A 68 8.61 7.91 9.32
C ILE A 68 9.45 8.88 8.49
N THR A 69 9.91 9.94 9.15
CA THR A 69 10.74 10.93 8.48
C THR A 69 12.09 10.31 8.20
N VAL A 70 12.48 10.27 6.92
CA VAL A 70 13.79 9.82 6.47
C VAL A 70 14.69 11.02 6.27
N ASP A 71 15.98 10.87 6.59
CA ASP A 71 16.98 11.88 6.25
C ASP A 71 17.29 11.80 4.74
N PRO A 72 17.03 12.87 3.95
CA PRO A 72 17.34 12.86 2.53
C PRO A 72 18.82 13.11 2.23
N ALA A 73 19.63 13.53 3.21
CA ALA A 73 21.01 13.93 3.00
C ALA A 73 21.86 12.89 2.24
N PRO A 74 21.81 11.58 2.53
CA PRO A 74 22.61 10.60 1.81
C PRO A 74 22.27 10.49 0.32
N ALA A 75 20.99 10.60 -0.03
CA ALA A 75 20.54 10.55 -1.42
C ALA A 75 20.95 11.83 -2.17
N LEU A 76 20.86 12.98 -1.51
CA LEU A 76 21.24 14.28 -2.04
C LEU A 76 22.76 14.39 -2.24
N GLU A 77 23.55 13.93 -1.27
CA GLU A 77 25.00 13.81 -1.40
C GLU A 77 25.40 12.89 -2.54
N SER A 78 24.76 11.72 -2.66
CA SER A 78 25.01 10.79 -3.76
C SER A 78 24.70 11.41 -5.12
N ALA A 79 23.59 12.13 -5.24
CA ALA A 79 23.21 12.82 -6.46
C ALA A 79 24.20 13.93 -6.83
N ARG A 80 24.64 14.73 -5.84
CA ARG A 80 25.65 15.78 -6.03
C ARG A 80 27.02 15.20 -6.40
N ALA A 81 27.42 14.11 -5.76
CA ALA A 81 28.69 13.43 -6.04
C ALA A 81 28.71 12.84 -7.47
N ALA A 82 27.58 12.30 -7.94
CA ALA A 82 27.45 11.82 -9.31
C ALA A 82 27.54 12.96 -10.34
N ASN A 83 27.14 14.18 -9.97
CA ASN A 83 27.19 15.39 -10.80
C ASN A 83 26.60 15.19 -12.22
N ALA A 84 25.54 14.37 -12.29
CA ALA A 84 24.86 14.06 -13.54
C ALA A 84 23.95 15.21 -14.01
N PHE A 85 23.45 16.00 -13.05
CA PHE A 85 22.64 17.20 -13.26
C PHE A 85 22.72 18.13 -12.03
N PRO A 86 22.37 19.41 -12.18
CA PRO A 86 22.25 20.33 -11.04
C PRO A 86 21.18 19.83 -10.06
N VAL A 87 21.58 19.43 -8.85
CA VAL A 87 20.67 18.96 -7.81
C VAL A 87 20.10 20.15 -7.06
N SER A 88 18.78 20.33 -7.11
CA SER A 88 18.05 21.33 -6.34
C SER A 88 17.39 20.69 -5.12
N GLU A 89 17.38 21.39 -4.00
CA GLU A 89 16.60 20.99 -2.82
C GLU A 89 15.46 21.97 -2.60
N PRO A 90 14.28 21.50 -2.16
CA PRO A 90 13.24 22.37 -1.62
C PRO A 90 13.77 23.20 -0.46
N ARG A 91 13.57 24.53 -0.51
CA ARG A 91 13.87 25.45 0.58
C ARG A 91 12.58 26.02 1.14
N GLU A 92 12.54 26.33 2.43
CA GLU A 92 11.40 27.04 3.04
C GLU A 92 10.05 26.28 3.04
N LEU A 93 10.05 24.94 2.91
CA LEU A 93 8.80 24.16 3.00
C LEU A 93 8.10 24.27 4.37
N GLY A 94 8.86 24.51 5.44
CA GLY A 94 8.39 24.50 6.82
C GLY A 94 8.45 23.11 7.45
N ASP A 95 8.44 23.07 8.79
CA ASP A 95 8.67 21.84 9.58
C ASP A 95 7.54 20.81 9.47
N GLU A 96 6.39 21.19 8.92
CA GLU A 96 5.22 20.32 8.73
C GLU A 96 5.37 19.40 7.51
N TRP A 97 6.32 19.67 6.60
CA TRP A 97 6.62 18.80 5.47
C TRP A 97 7.58 17.69 5.89
N GLN A 98 7.14 16.45 5.75
CA GLN A 98 7.91 15.30 6.20
C GLN A 98 8.42 14.51 5.02
N THR A 99 9.75 14.43 4.88
CA THR A 99 10.37 13.55 3.87
C THR A 99 10.15 12.10 4.28
N VAL A 100 9.49 11.31 3.45
CA VAL A 100 9.20 9.88 3.71
C VAL A 100 10.04 8.94 2.87
N THR A 101 10.53 9.41 1.72
CA THR A 101 11.42 8.64 0.85
C THR A 101 12.47 9.54 0.24
N ALA A 102 13.69 9.03 0.12
CA ALA A 102 14.76 9.71 -0.59
C ALA A 102 15.65 8.67 -1.26
N ASN A 103 15.76 8.73 -2.60
CA ASN A 103 16.54 7.77 -3.35
C ASN A 103 17.18 8.44 -4.58
N PHE A 104 18.46 8.16 -4.78
CA PHE A 104 19.18 8.52 -5.98
C PHE A 104 19.64 7.25 -6.69
N GLN A 105 19.39 7.17 -7.98
CA GLN A 105 19.77 6.02 -8.79
C GLN A 105 20.25 6.46 -10.18
N THR A 106 21.31 5.83 -10.65
CA THR A 106 21.71 5.89 -12.05
C THR A 106 20.85 4.89 -12.83
N VAL A 107 20.28 5.33 -13.94
CA VAL A 107 19.40 4.53 -14.79
C VAL A 107 19.95 4.52 -16.22
N GLU A 108 19.37 3.70 -17.09
CA GLU A 108 19.72 3.75 -18.49
C GLU A 108 19.39 5.12 -19.07
N GLY A 109 20.36 5.75 -19.74
CA GLY A 109 20.19 7.08 -20.33
C GLY A 109 20.28 8.26 -19.35
N GLY A 110 20.57 8.05 -18.07
CA GLY A 110 20.75 9.16 -17.13
C GLY A 110 20.80 8.77 -15.65
N ALA A 111 20.37 9.68 -14.81
CA ALA A 111 20.21 9.47 -13.38
C ALA A 111 18.91 10.14 -12.91
N THR A 112 18.37 9.63 -11.82
CA THR A 112 17.10 10.10 -11.25
C THR A 112 17.23 10.19 -9.74
N LEU A 113 16.94 11.37 -9.21
CA LEU A 113 16.73 11.63 -7.79
C LEU A 113 15.22 11.69 -7.53
N ARG A 114 14.75 10.97 -6.50
CA ARG A 114 13.37 10.97 -6.04
C ARG A 114 13.33 11.32 -4.56
N LEU A 115 12.49 12.29 -4.21
CA LEU A 115 12.21 12.70 -2.85
C LEU A 115 10.70 12.68 -2.65
N GLY A 116 10.21 11.83 -1.76
CA GLY A 116 8.81 11.75 -1.37
C GLY A 116 8.57 12.51 -0.08
N TYR A 117 7.47 13.24 -0.05
CA TYR A 117 7.03 14.08 1.05
C TYR A 117 5.59 13.74 1.44
N VAL A 118 5.30 13.88 2.72
CA VAL A 118 3.94 14.04 3.24
C VAL A 118 3.74 15.52 3.54
N THR A 119 2.67 16.07 2.98
CA THR A 119 2.29 17.48 3.13
C THR A 119 1.64 17.74 4.51
N PRO A 120 1.50 19.01 4.94
CA PRO A 120 0.82 19.35 6.19
C PRO A 120 -0.62 18.81 6.26
N GLU A 121 -1.29 18.69 5.12
CA GLU A 121 -2.63 18.08 5.03
C GLU A 121 -2.63 16.54 5.04
N GLY A 122 -1.46 15.90 5.18
CA GLY A 122 -1.32 14.44 5.22
C GLY A 122 -1.42 13.78 3.85
N ARG A 123 -1.15 14.52 2.77
CA ARG A 123 -1.20 14.02 1.38
C ARG A 123 0.20 13.74 0.85
N GLY A 124 0.30 12.93 -0.20
CA GLY A 124 1.58 12.58 -0.81
C GLY A 124 1.99 13.58 -1.88
N ALA A 125 3.26 14.00 -1.85
CA ALA A 125 3.90 14.74 -2.93
C ALA A 125 5.28 14.14 -3.21
N GLN A 126 5.67 14.05 -4.47
CA GLN A 126 6.96 13.51 -4.89
C GLN A 126 7.65 14.50 -5.80
N LEU A 127 8.90 14.83 -5.46
CA LEU A 127 9.83 15.56 -6.30
C LEU A 127 10.73 14.56 -7.03
N VAL A 128 10.77 14.67 -8.34
CA VAL A 128 11.66 13.90 -9.21
C VAL A 128 12.55 14.87 -9.97
N GLN A 129 13.86 14.63 -9.94
CA GLN A 129 14.83 15.36 -10.74
C GLN A 129 15.64 14.35 -11.55
N SER A 130 15.70 14.54 -12.85
CA SER A 130 16.39 13.60 -13.73
C SER A 130 16.93 14.28 -14.99
N ASN A 131 18.03 13.77 -15.53
CA ASN A 131 18.53 14.13 -16.86
C ASN A 131 18.17 13.10 -17.94
N VAL A 132 17.32 12.12 -17.62
CA VAL A 132 16.74 11.20 -18.61
C VAL A 132 15.87 12.01 -19.60
N PRO A 133 15.84 11.64 -20.89
CA PRO A 133 15.04 12.34 -21.89
C PRO A 133 13.56 12.47 -21.46
N PRO A 134 12.93 13.66 -21.57
CA PRO A 134 11.55 13.88 -21.13
C PRO A 134 10.54 12.93 -21.77
N GLU A 135 10.80 12.48 -23.01
CA GLU A 135 9.93 11.56 -23.75
C GLU A 135 9.88 10.17 -23.12
N GLN A 136 10.91 9.79 -22.36
CA GLN A 136 10.97 8.55 -21.61
C GLN A 136 10.56 8.76 -20.14
N LEU A 137 10.96 9.90 -19.56
CA LEU A 137 10.72 10.21 -18.16
C LEU A 137 9.23 10.48 -17.88
N LEU A 138 8.55 11.29 -18.69
CA LEU A 138 7.17 11.69 -18.40
C LEU A 138 6.18 10.51 -18.40
N PRO A 139 6.21 9.58 -19.37
CA PRO A 139 5.36 8.39 -19.33
C PRO A 139 5.65 7.48 -18.13
N ALA A 140 6.91 7.42 -17.69
CA ALA A 140 7.35 6.58 -16.58
C ALA A 140 6.94 7.17 -15.22
N GLU A 141 7.00 8.50 -15.06
CA GLU A 141 6.68 9.17 -13.79
C GLU A 141 5.19 9.48 -13.62
N LEU A 142 4.52 9.89 -14.70
CA LEU A 142 3.12 10.33 -14.67
C LEU A 142 2.20 9.17 -15.04
N THR A 143 2.00 8.99 -16.34
CA THR A 143 1.36 7.87 -17.03
C THR A 143 1.63 8.03 -18.52
N ALA A 144 1.46 6.96 -19.32
CA ALA A 144 1.56 7.06 -20.79
C ALA A 144 0.48 7.97 -21.42
N GLU A 145 -0.62 8.21 -20.69
CA GLU A 145 -1.77 9.00 -21.15
C GLU A 145 -1.74 10.45 -20.61
N ALA A 146 -0.71 10.82 -19.84
CA ALA A 146 -0.59 12.13 -19.22
C ALA A 146 -0.73 13.27 -20.24
N GLN A 147 -1.65 14.20 -19.98
CA GLN A 147 -1.97 15.31 -20.86
C GLN A 147 -1.60 16.64 -20.22
N PRO A 148 -1.05 17.60 -20.99
CA PRO A 148 -0.80 18.95 -20.49
C PRO A 148 -2.12 19.66 -20.13
N GLN A 149 -2.12 20.41 -19.03
CA GLN A 149 -3.29 21.11 -18.45
C GLN A 149 -3.04 22.64 -18.36
N GLY A 150 -2.12 23.16 -19.15
CA GLY A 150 -1.71 24.57 -19.15
C GLY A 150 -0.50 24.87 -18.27
N GLN A 151 -0.02 26.11 -18.33
CA GLN A 151 1.20 26.56 -17.66
C GLN A 151 0.90 27.37 -16.40
N THR A 152 1.86 27.41 -15.49
CA THR A 152 1.85 28.27 -14.32
C THR A 152 3.27 28.75 -14.02
N ASP A 153 3.41 30.02 -13.70
CA ASP A 153 4.70 30.57 -13.28
C ASP A 153 4.84 30.47 -11.76
N LEU A 154 5.94 29.87 -11.30
CA LEU A 154 6.28 29.68 -9.89
C LEU A 154 7.74 30.05 -9.71
N ASP A 155 8.01 31.03 -8.86
CA ASP A 155 9.36 31.52 -8.54
C ASP A 155 10.20 31.85 -9.81
N GLY A 156 9.60 32.59 -10.74
CA GLY A 156 10.27 33.01 -11.99
C GLY A 156 10.51 31.91 -13.01
N ARG A 157 9.99 30.69 -12.79
CA ARG A 157 10.09 29.56 -13.72
C ARG A 157 8.71 29.12 -14.18
N THR A 158 8.61 28.76 -15.46
CA THR A 158 7.35 28.32 -16.07
C THR A 158 7.21 26.81 -15.94
N TRP A 159 6.23 26.39 -15.14
CA TRP A 159 5.87 24.99 -14.94
C TRP A 159 4.69 24.62 -15.83
N GLN A 160 4.79 23.47 -16.48
CA GLN A 160 3.71 22.87 -17.23
C GLN A 160 2.92 21.93 -16.32
N ARG A 161 1.62 22.15 -16.18
CA ARG A 161 0.73 21.22 -15.47
C ARG A 161 0.42 20.03 -16.36
N TYR A 162 0.34 18.85 -15.76
CA TYR A 162 -0.04 17.60 -16.40
C TYR A 162 -1.04 16.82 -15.56
N THR A 163 -1.87 16.03 -16.23
CA THR A 163 -2.56 14.91 -15.57
C THR A 163 -1.56 13.81 -15.22
N ALA A 164 -1.80 13.10 -14.13
CA ALA A 164 -0.99 11.97 -13.69
C ALA A 164 -1.89 10.75 -13.44
N ARG A 165 -1.62 9.97 -12.38
CA ARG A 165 -2.47 8.85 -11.98
C ARG A 165 -3.82 9.35 -11.44
N ALA A 166 -4.72 8.41 -11.13
CA ALA A 166 -6.04 8.75 -10.60
C ALA A 166 -5.91 9.59 -9.31
N ASN A 167 -6.52 10.77 -9.32
CA ASN A 167 -6.47 11.77 -8.24
C ASN A 167 -5.08 12.40 -7.99
N GLU A 168 -4.14 12.26 -8.92
CA GLU A 168 -2.85 12.94 -8.85
C GLU A 168 -2.77 14.08 -9.89
N GLN A 169 -1.99 15.10 -9.55
CA GLN A 169 -1.61 16.17 -10.47
C GLN A 169 -0.09 16.28 -10.52
N ALA A 170 0.41 16.76 -11.66
CA ALA A 170 1.83 16.97 -11.84
C ALA A 170 2.16 18.37 -12.34
N LEU A 171 3.27 18.90 -11.88
CA LEU A 171 3.93 20.10 -12.35
C LEU A 171 5.30 19.68 -12.90
N VAL A 172 5.54 19.99 -14.16
CA VAL A 172 6.77 19.64 -14.87
C VAL A 172 7.49 20.91 -15.26
N LEU A 173 8.76 21.02 -14.87
CA LEU A 173 9.68 22.04 -15.32
C LEU A 173 10.74 21.38 -16.20
N LEU A 174 10.79 21.82 -17.45
CA LEU A 174 11.80 21.39 -18.41
C LEU A 174 12.95 22.40 -18.40
N GLU A 175 14.14 21.94 -18.04
CA GLU A 175 15.36 22.72 -18.10
C GLU A 175 16.37 22.08 -19.07
N PRO A 176 17.38 22.82 -19.56
CA PRO A 176 18.32 22.30 -20.55
C PRO A 176 19.09 21.05 -20.11
N ASN A 177 19.36 20.91 -18.80
CA ASN A 177 20.21 19.85 -18.25
C ASN A 177 19.46 18.87 -17.34
N ARG A 178 18.18 19.11 -17.06
CA ARG A 178 17.34 18.26 -16.21
C ARG A 178 15.85 18.53 -16.44
N THR A 179 15.04 17.56 -16.08
CA THR A 179 13.61 17.71 -15.90
C THR A 179 13.29 17.59 -14.43
N VAL A 180 12.49 18.53 -13.92
CA VAL A 180 11.98 18.52 -12.55
C VAL A 180 10.48 18.25 -12.60
N ILE A 181 10.01 17.28 -11.83
CA ILE A 181 8.61 16.88 -11.77
C ILE A 181 8.18 16.91 -10.31
N VAL A 182 7.11 17.61 -10.02
CA VAL A 182 6.40 17.54 -8.75
C VAL A 182 5.06 16.86 -9.01
N VAL A 183 4.85 15.66 -8.47
CA VAL A 183 3.65 14.85 -8.71
C VAL A 183 3.11 14.29 -7.39
N GLY A 184 1.79 14.24 -7.25
CA GLY A 184 1.18 13.64 -6.08
C GLY A 184 -0.32 13.89 -5.99
N ASP A 185 -0.91 13.38 -4.92
CA ASP A 185 -2.34 13.50 -4.61
C ASP A 185 -2.62 14.64 -3.62
N ALA A 186 -1.58 15.38 -3.23
CA ALA A 186 -1.65 16.66 -2.54
C ALA A 186 -2.41 17.71 -3.35
N ARG A 187 -2.94 18.71 -2.64
CA ARG A 187 -3.72 19.78 -3.28
C ARG A 187 -2.83 20.64 -4.16
N ASP A 188 -3.43 21.28 -5.17
CA ASP A 188 -2.74 22.13 -6.15
C ASP A 188 -1.90 23.24 -5.48
N ASN A 189 -2.37 23.82 -4.36
CA ASN A 189 -1.61 24.80 -3.59
C ASN A 189 -0.35 24.21 -2.94
N GLU A 190 -0.42 23.01 -2.38
CA GLU A 190 0.72 22.35 -1.75
C GLU A 190 1.75 21.91 -2.80
N LEU A 191 1.29 21.35 -3.93
CA LEU A 191 2.18 21.00 -5.05
C LEU A 191 2.89 22.23 -5.63
N ARG A 192 2.18 23.36 -5.76
CA ARG A 192 2.80 24.63 -6.18
C ARG A 192 3.78 25.18 -5.16
N HIS A 193 3.48 25.03 -3.87
CA HIS A 193 4.40 25.43 -2.81
C HIS A 193 5.70 24.64 -2.90
N LEU A 194 5.60 23.31 -3.05
CA LEU A 194 6.76 22.44 -3.27
C LEU A 194 7.50 22.80 -4.56
N ALA A 195 6.80 23.02 -5.69
CA ALA A 195 7.45 23.40 -6.94
C ALA A 195 8.14 24.78 -6.86
N GLY A 196 7.52 25.75 -6.17
CA GLY A 196 8.07 27.08 -5.94
C GLY A 196 9.29 27.08 -5.01
N SER A 197 9.38 26.10 -4.11
CA SER A 197 10.48 25.98 -3.14
C SER A 197 11.82 25.52 -3.75
N ILE A 198 11.81 25.02 -4.98
CA ILE A 198 13.00 24.41 -5.60
C ILE A 198 14.02 25.49 -5.95
N GLY A 199 15.20 25.49 -5.33
CA GLY A 199 16.26 26.49 -5.64
C GLY A 199 17.04 26.25 -6.92
#